data_AF-A0A549YIH2-F1
#
_entry.id   AF-A0A549YIH2-F1
#
_cell.length_a   1.000
_cell.length_b   1.000
_cell.length_c   1.000
_cell.angle_alpha   90.00
_cell.angle_beta   90.00
_cell.angle_gamma   90.00
#
_symmetry.space_group_name_H-M   'P 1'
#
loop_
_entity.id
_entity.type
_entity.pdbx_description
1 polymer ?
#
loop_
_entity_poly.entity_id
_entity_poly.type
_entity_poly.pdbx_seq_one_letter_code
_entity_poly.pdbx_strand_id
1 'polypeptide(L)'
;MKENIIAKILFVLGSAQIVAGVIIGLLLALSPGTNWSILLTCALGGFVIGMFFIGFAENIRLLQNIHDILTPKAANKSQANPRKMSDTTAQWELEESEKEKIRDHYQDESIVEIVPSPKENYCLVRFRSGHEYYVRVVYVGGFGVQETGEGLIRQSIIKWYNESY
;
A
#
# COMPACT_ATOMS: atom_id res chain seq x y z
N MET A 1 9.03 -10.72 9.83
CA MET A 1 8.74 -9.32 9.48
C MET A 1 9.98 -8.72 8.86
N LYS A 2 9.92 -8.26 7.60
CA LYS A 2 11.08 -7.62 6.96
C LYS A 2 11.08 -6.17 7.46
N GLU A 3 11.99 -5.83 8.37
CA GLU A 3 12.05 -4.45 8.88
C GLU A 3 12.36 -3.49 7.74
N ASN A 4 11.61 -2.39 7.64
CA ASN A 4 11.96 -1.32 6.72
C ASN A 4 13.23 -0.63 7.22
N ILE A 5 14.35 -0.85 6.50
CA ILE A 5 15.67 -0.33 6.84
C ILE A 5 15.65 1.21 6.90
N ILE A 6 14.90 1.86 6.02
CA ILE A 6 14.79 3.33 5.96
C ILE A 6 14.15 3.86 7.25
N ALA A 7 13.04 3.24 7.67
CA ALA A 7 12.40 3.62 8.92
C ALA A 7 13.30 3.41 10.14
N LYS A 8 14.09 2.32 10.15
CA LYS A 8 15.04 2.05 11.24
C LYS A 8 16.13 3.13 11.31
N ILE A 9 16.68 3.54 10.17
CA ILE A 9 17.69 4.61 10.09
C ILE A 9 17.09 5.94 10.60
N LEU A 10 15.89 6.30 10.14
CA LEU A 10 15.22 7.54 10.56
C LEU A 10 14.96 7.57 12.08
N PHE A 11 14.53 6.45 12.66
CA PHE A 11 14.33 6.33 14.10
C PHE A 11 15.62 6.55 14.89
N VAL A 12 16.73 5.96 14.43
CA VAL A 12 18.06 6.13 15.05
C VAL A 12 18.53 7.57 14.92
N LEU A 13 18.38 8.19 13.74
CA LEU A 13 18.72 9.60 13.52
C LEU A 13 17.91 10.53 14.42
N GLY A 14 16.60 10.31 14.54
CA GLY A 14 15.75 11.08 15.43
C GLY A 14 16.20 10.99 16.88
N SER A 15 16.47 9.77 17.36
CA SER A 15 16.98 9.54 18.73
C SER A 15 18.34 10.21 18.97
N ALA A 16 19.26 10.09 18.00
CA ALA A 16 20.57 10.73 18.06
C ALA A 16 20.47 12.26 18.07
N GLN A 17 19.53 12.85 17.32
CA GLN A 17 19.30 14.29 17.26
C GLN A 17 18.81 14.85 18.60
N ILE A 18 17.95 14.13 19.31
CA ILE A 18 17.50 14.53 20.66
C ILE A 18 18.71 14.59 21.60
N VAL A 19 19.53 13.54 21.60
CA VAL A 19 20.73 13.47 22.46
C VAL A 19 21.73 14.56 22.08
N ALA A 20 21.98 14.77 20.79
CA ALA A 20 22.89 15.80 20.30
C ALA A 20 22.43 17.21 20.70
N GLY A 21 21.14 17.51 20.60
CA GLY A 21 20.58 18.81 21.01
C GLY A 21 20.82 19.12 22.48
N VAL A 22 20.68 18.12 23.36
CA VAL A 22 20.98 18.25 24.79
C VAL A 22 22.47 18.44 25.03
N ILE A 23 23.33 17.63 24.40
CA ILE A 23 24.80 17.72 24.56
C ILE A 23 25.32 19.09 24.09
N ILE A 24 24.91 19.53 22.90
CA ILE A 24 25.30 20.83 22.34
C ILE A 24 24.82 21.97 23.25
N GLY A 25 23.57 21.91 23.69
CA GLY A 25 23.02 22.89 24.64
C GLY A 25 23.84 22.97 25.93
N LEU A 26 24.29 21.82 26.45
CA LEU A 26 25.06 21.75 27.68
C LEU A 26 26.45 22.33 27.51
N LEU A 27 27.14 21.99 26.40
CA LEU A 27 28.46 22.54 26.08
C LEU A 27 28.43 24.07 25.95
N LEU A 28 27.38 24.61 25.32
CA LEU A 28 27.22 26.06 25.18
C LEU A 28 26.89 26.75 26.51
N ALA A 29 26.04 26.14 27.33
CA ALA A 29 25.65 26.69 28.64
C ALA A 29 26.80 26.71 29.67
N LEU A 30 27.82 25.86 29.51
CA LEU A 30 29.02 25.86 30.35
C LEU A 30 29.97 27.03 30.05
N SER A 31 29.76 27.76 28.95
CA SER A 31 30.60 28.91 28.61
C SER A 31 30.27 30.12 29.50
N PRO A 32 31.28 30.84 30.03
CA PRO A 32 31.06 31.99 30.90
C PRO A 32 30.33 33.11 30.16
N GLY A 33 29.27 33.64 30.78
CA GLY A 33 28.41 34.68 30.19
C GLY A 33 27.22 34.14 29.39
N THR A 34 27.05 32.83 29.25
CA THR A 34 25.90 32.23 28.55
C THR A 34 24.70 32.07 29.48
N ASN A 35 23.50 32.33 28.96
CA ASN A 35 22.25 32.14 29.67
C ASN A 35 21.75 30.68 29.53
N TRP A 36 21.20 30.11 30.61
CA TRP A 36 20.58 28.77 30.62
C TRP A 36 19.45 28.62 29.60
N SER A 37 18.87 29.73 29.11
CA SER A 37 17.92 29.71 28.00
C SER A 37 18.49 29.03 26.74
N ILE A 38 19.80 29.15 26.46
CA ILE A 38 20.44 28.50 25.31
C ILE A 38 20.32 26.98 25.39
N LEU A 39 20.57 26.39 26.57
CA LEU A 39 20.40 24.95 26.79
C LEU A 39 18.96 24.55 26.46
N LEU A 40 17.99 25.27 27.01
CA LEU A 40 16.58 24.95 26.83
C LEU A 40 16.17 25.03 25.36
N THR A 41 16.61 26.07 24.64
CA THR A 41 16.35 26.24 23.22
C THR A 41 16.98 25.13 22.38
N CYS A 42 18.23 24.76 22.64
CA CYS A 42 18.90 23.66 21.93
C CYS A 42 18.26 22.29 22.22
N ALA A 43 17.94 22.02 23.49
CA ALA A 43 17.30 20.78 23.90
C ALA A 43 15.90 20.64 23.32
N LEU A 44 15.07 21.69 23.38
CA LEU A 44 13.74 21.70 22.78
C LEU A 44 13.79 21.62 21.25
N GLY A 45 14.70 22.35 20.61
CA GLY A 45 14.91 22.28 19.17
C GLY A 45 15.31 20.86 18.72
N GLY A 46 16.28 20.26 19.41
CA GLY A 46 16.69 18.87 19.17
C GLY A 46 15.57 17.87 19.42
N PHE A 47 14.78 18.07 20.47
CA PHE A 47 13.60 17.26 20.79
C PHE A 47 12.55 17.31 19.68
N VAL A 48 12.15 18.51 19.25
CA VAL A 48 11.12 18.69 18.20
C VAL A 48 11.58 18.07 16.89
N ILE A 49 12.80 18.37 16.44
CA ILE A 49 13.35 17.81 15.20
C ILE A 49 13.48 16.29 15.31
N GLY A 50 13.97 15.77 16.43
CA GLY A 50 14.07 14.34 16.67
C GLY A 50 12.71 13.63 16.64
N MET A 51 11.69 14.25 17.23
CA MET A 51 10.32 13.74 17.19
C MET A 51 9.75 13.72 15.77
N PHE A 52 10.06 14.69 14.91
CA PHE A 52 9.67 14.63 13.50
C PHE A 52 10.28 13.41 12.79
N PHE A 53 11.58 13.15 12.97
CA PHE A 53 12.23 11.97 12.38
C PHE A 53 11.62 10.65 12.88
N ILE A 54 11.34 10.54 14.19
CA ILE A 54 10.71 9.37 14.78
C ILE A 54 9.28 9.19 14.22
N GLY A 55 8.49 10.26 14.15
CA GLY A 55 7.14 10.21 13.58
C GLY A 55 7.13 9.78 12.11
N PHE A 56 8.07 10.27 11.30
CA PHE A 56 8.21 9.79 9.92
C PHE A 56 8.61 8.32 9.84
N ALA A 57 9.52 7.86 10.70
CA ALA A 57 9.90 6.45 10.76
C ALA A 57 8.68 5.54 11.05
N GLU A 58 7.80 5.95 11.96
CA GLU A 58 6.58 5.22 12.28
C GLU A 58 5.58 5.22 11.12
N ASN A 59 5.34 6.39 10.50
CA ASN A 59 4.47 6.47 9.32
C ASN A 59 4.96 5.57 8.18
N ILE A 60 6.27 5.52 7.92
CA ILE A 60 6.85 4.64 6.90
C ILE A 60 6.68 3.16 7.26
N ARG A 61 6.88 2.78 8.52
CA ARG A 61 6.64 1.40 8.99
C ARG A 61 5.19 0.99 8.81
N LEU A 62 4.27 1.88 9.16
CA LEU A 62 2.84 1.65 9.01
C LEU A 62 2.46 1.50 7.54
N LEU A 63 2.97 2.37 6.67
CA LEU A 63 2.71 2.29 5.23
C LEU A 63 3.29 1.02 4.61
N GLN A 64 4.50 0.60 5.01
CA GLN A 64 5.09 -0.66 4.59
C GLN A 64 4.24 -1.85 5.03
N ASN A 65 3.72 -1.83 6.27
CA ASN A 65 2.88 -2.89 6.78
C ASN A 65 1.57 -2.99 5.97
N ILE A 66 0.94 -1.86 5.66
CA ILE A 66 -0.24 -1.83 4.79
C ILE A 66 0.09 -2.36 3.40
N HIS A 67 1.20 -1.92 2.80
CA HIS A 67 1.64 -2.40 1.50
C HIS A 67 1.90 -3.92 1.48
N ASP A 68 2.54 -4.45 2.53
CA ASP A 68 2.81 -5.89 2.69
C ASP A 68 1.51 -6.70 2.86
N ILE A 69 0.46 -6.12 3.44
CA ILE A 69 -0.87 -6.76 3.58
C ILE A 69 -1.63 -6.72 2.25
N LEU A 70 -1.63 -5.58 1.55
CA LEU A 70 -2.39 -5.37 0.32
C LEU A 70 -1.74 -6.01 -0.91
N THR A 71 -0.44 -6.24 -0.88
CA THR A 71 0.27 -6.89 -1.99
C THR A 71 0.36 -8.38 -1.69
N PRO A 72 -0.42 -9.25 -2.37
CA PRO A 72 -0.31 -10.69 -2.18
C PRO A 72 1.12 -11.09 -2.54
N LYS A 73 1.88 -11.41 -1.50
CA LYS A 73 3.24 -11.89 -1.63
C LYS A 73 3.13 -13.26 -2.27
N ALA A 74 3.35 -13.34 -3.59
CA ALA A 74 3.51 -14.60 -4.30
C ALA A 74 4.44 -15.48 -3.46
N ALA A 75 3.86 -16.52 -2.86
CA ALA A 75 4.53 -17.33 -1.86
C ALA A 75 5.88 -17.77 -2.40
N ASN A 76 6.94 -17.50 -1.62
CA ASN A 76 8.26 -17.98 -1.92
C ASN A 76 8.19 -19.47 -2.30
N LYS A 77 8.72 -19.76 -3.49
CA LYS A 77 9.07 -21.10 -3.96
C LYS A 77 9.92 -21.79 -2.89
N SER A 78 9.28 -22.55 -2.02
CA SER A 78 9.96 -23.55 -1.22
C SER A 78 9.94 -24.85 -2.02
N GLN A 79 11.15 -25.24 -2.40
CA GLN A 79 11.54 -26.46 -3.07
C GLN A 79 10.81 -27.70 -2.52
N ALA A 80 9.91 -28.28 -3.32
CA ALA A 80 9.42 -29.65 -3.15
C ALA A 80 8.85 -30.19 -4.48
N ASN A 81 9.60 -31.12 -5.09
CA ASN A 81 9.16 -32.21 -5.97
C ASN A 81 8.35 -31.87 -7.25
N PRO A 82 8.78 -32.30 -8.46
CA PRO A 82 7.98 -32.15 -9.67
C PRO A 82 6.88 -33.23 -9.67
N ARG A 83 5.73 -32.94 -9.08
CA ARG A 83 4.53 -33.76 -9.27
C ARG A 83 3.41 -32.92 -9.85
N LYS A 84 3.23 -33.13 -11.15
CA LYS A 84 2.02 -32.95 -11.97
C LYS A 84 1.20 -31.67 -11.71
N MET A 85 1.37 -30.75 -12.66
CA MET A 85 0.32 -29.91 -13.22
C MET A 85 -1.09 -30.45 -12.93
N SER A 86 -1.79 -29.77 -12.04
CA SER A 86 -3.23 -29.83 -11.85
C SER A 86 -3.67 -28.37 -11.86
N ASP A 87 -4.07 -27.90 -13.04
CA ASP A 87 -4.84 -26.66 -13.21
C ASP A 87 -6.03 -26.71 -12.26
N THR A 88 -5.87 -26.08 -11.11
CA THR A 88 -7.00 -25.72 -10.26
C THR A 88 -6.99 -24.21 -10.30
N THR A 89 -7.75 -23.66 -11.25
CA THR A 89 -8.09 -22.24 -11.30
C THR A 89 -8.66 -21.90 -9.93
N ALA A 90 -7.87 -21.22 -9.10
CA ALA A 90 -8.35 -20.68 -7.84
C ALA A 90 -9.39 -19.63 -8.21
N GLN A 91 -10.65 -20.03 -8.22
CA GLN A 91 -11.79 -19.14 -8.40
C GLN A 91 -11.86 -18.33 -7.11
N TRP A 92 -11.12 -17.23 -7.09
CA TRP A 92 -11.16 -16.30 -5.98
C TRP A 92 -12.53 -15.63 -5.97
N GLU A 93 -13.11 -15.49 -4.79
CA GLU A 93 -14.38 -14.84 -4.61
C GLU A 93 -14.15 -13.35 -4.37
N LEU A 94 -14.92 -12.52 -5.05
CA LEU A 94 -14.91 -11.08 -4.86
C LEU A 94 -15.68 -10.75 -3.57
N GLU A 95 -15.02 -10.10 -2.61
CA GLU A 95 -15.65 -9.74 -1.34
C GLU A 95 -16.75 -8.70 -1.56
N GLU A 96 -17.77 -8.67 -0.69
CA GLU A 96 -18.82 -7.64 -0.73
C GLU A 96 -18.24 -6.23 -0.57
N SER A 97 -17.16 -6.09 0.22
CA SER A 97 -16.44 -4.83 0.39
C SER A 97 -15.84 -4.31 -0.93
N GLU A 98 -15.41 -5.21 -1.82
CA GLU A 98 -14.86 -4.88 -3.13
C GLU A 98 -15.96 -4.59 -4.16
N LYS A 99 -17.07 -5.32 -4.09
CA LYS A 99 -18.27 -5.03 -4.90
C LYS A 99 -18.81 -3.63 -4.61
N GLU A 100 -18.82 -3.22 -3.34
CA GLU A 100 -19.27 -1.88 -2.96
C GLU A 100 -18.36 -0.79 -3.54
N LYS A 101 -17.02 -0.98 -3.51
CA LYS A 101 -16.08 -0.07 -4.18
C LYS A 101 -16.38 0.10 -5.67
N ILE A 102 -16.77 -0.97 -6.36
CA ILE A 102 -17.16 -0.93 -7.78
C ILE A 102 -18.46 -0.15 -7.97
N ARG A 103 -19.47 -0.39 -7.14
CA ARG A 103 -20.74 0.34 -7.18
C ARG A 103 -20.53 1.83 -6.91
N ASP A 104 -19.68 2.17 -5.95
CA ASP A 104 -19.32 3.55 -5.61
C ASP A 104 -18.52 4.25 -6.71
N HIS A 105 -17.65 3.51 -7.42
CA HIS A 105 -16.88 4.08 -8.52
C HIS A 105 -17.73 4.34 -9.77
N TYR A 106 -18.73 3.51 -10.02
CA TYR A 106 -19.60 3.57 -11.19
C TYR A 106 -21.05 3.93 -10.82
N GLN A 107 -21.25 4.92 -9.94
CA GLN A 107 -22.59 5.33 -9.50
C GLN A 107 -23.51 5.80 -10.65
N ASP A 108 -22.91 6.33 -11.73
CA ASP A 108 -23.64 6.83 -12.90
C ASP A 108 -23.89 5.76 -13.98
N GLU A 109 -23.36 4.54 -13.81
CA GLU A 109 -23.49 3.46 -14.80
C GLU A 109 -24.36 2.30 -14.28
N SER A 110 -25.19 1.72 -15.14
CA SER A 110 -26.00 0.55 -14.79
C SER A 110 -25.16 -0.73 -14.86
N ILE A 111 -24.61 -1.14 -13.72
CA ILE A 111 -23.91 -2.43 -13.57
C ILE A 111 -24.91 -3.58 -13.67
N VAL A 112 -24.66 -4.49 -14.61
CA VAL A 112 -25.46 -5.71 -14.83
C VAL A 112 -24.88 -6.88 -14.05
N GLU A 113 -23.54 -7.01 -14.09
CA GLU A 113 -22.85 -8.16 -13.53
C GLU A 113 -21.41 -7.80 -13.18
N ILE A 114 -20.88 -8.39 -12.10
CA ILE A 114 -19.48 -8.31 -11.71
C ILE A 114 -18.97 -9.74 -11.59
N VAL A 115 -18.00 -10.11 -12.44
CA VAL A 115 -17.45 -11.46 -12.51
C VAL A 115 -15.96 -11.44 -12.14
N PRO A 116 -15.51 -12.18 -11.12
CA PRO A 116 -14.09 -12.32 -10.83
C PRO A 116 -13.38 -13.04 -11.99
N SER A 117 -12.29 -12.48 -12.50
CA SER A 117 -11.51 -13.11 -13.57
C SER A 117 -10.58 -14.20 -13.01
N PRO A 118 -9.99 -15.08 -13.84
CA PRO A 118 -8.98 -16.05 -13.38
C PRO A 118 -7.73 -15.40 -12.80
N LYS A 119 -7.54 -14.09 -13.00
CA LYS A 119 -6.45 -13.32 -12.44
C LYS A 119 -6.91 -12.62 -11.16
N GLU A 120 -6.24 -12.93 -10.05
CA GLU A 120 -6.53 -12.32 -8.74
C GLU A 120 -6.59 -10.80 -8.81
N ASN A 121 -7.54 -10.21 -8.08
CA ASN A 121 -7.80 -8.77 -7.99
C ASN A 121 -8.27 -8.10 -9.29
N TYR A 122 -8.52 -8.84 -10.37
CA TYR A 122 -9.11 -8.32 -11.60
C TYR A 122 -10.50 -8.88 -11.81
N CYS A 123 -11.51 -8.02 -11.90
CA CYS A 123 -12.86 -8.44 -12.26
C CYS A 123 -13.30 -7.80 -13.58
N LEU A 124 -14.19 -8.50 -14.27
CA LEU A 124 -14.90 -7.98 -15.43
C LEU A 124 -16.25 -7.47 -14.95
N VAL A 125 -16.51 -6.20 -15.24
CA VAL A 125 -17.79 -5.54 -14.93
C VAL A 125 -18.53 -5.34 -16.24
N ARG A 126 -19.75 -5.86 -16.31
CA ARG A 126 -20.65 -5.69 -17.44
C ARG A 126 -21.61 -4.55 -17.14
N PHE A 127 -21.68 -3.61 -18.05
CA PHE A 127 -22.54 -2.43 -17.96
C PHE A 127 -23.63 -2.46 -19.03
N ARG A 128 -24.69 -1.70 -18.78
CA ARG A 128 -25.76 -1.43 -19.74
C ARG A 128 -25.87 0.07 -19.99
N SER A 129 -25.79 0.48 -21.25
CA SER A 129 -26.10 1.84 -21.69
C SER A 129 -27.23 1.78 -22.71
N GLY A 130 -28.45 2.10 -22.26
CA GLY A 130 -29.67 1.95 -23.06
C GLY A 130 -29.93 0.49 -23.49
N HIS A 131 -29.69 0.21 -24.78
CA HIS A 131 -29.84 -1.12 -25.40
C HIS A 131 -28.52 -1.85 -25.64
N GLU A 132 -27.38 -1.20 -25.44
CA GLU A 132 -26.06 -1.79 -25.65
C GLU A 132 -25.44 -2.26 -24.33
N TYR A 133 -24.68 -3.35 -24.43
CA TYR A 133 -23.88 -3.89 -23.33
C TYR A 133 -22.40 -3.72 -23.67
N TYR A 134 -21.62 -3.27 -22.71
CA TYR A 134 -20.16 -3.26 -22.81
C TYR A 134 -19.54 -3.77 -21.51
N VAL A 135 -18.27 -4.17 -21.61
CA VAL A 135 -17.52 -4.74 -20.50
C VAL A 135 -16.28 -3.90 -20.23
N ARG A 136 -15.95 -3.71 -18.94
CA ARG A 136 -14.67 -3.14 -18.52
C ARG A 136 -13.96 -4.10 -17.57
N VAL A 137 -12.65 -4.12 -17.67
CA VAL A 137 -11.79 -4.92 -16.80
C VAL A 137 -11.20 -3.97 -15.76
N VAL A 138 -11.50 -4.24 -14.50
CA VAL A 138 -11.14 -3.36 -13.38
C VAL A 138 -10.29 -4.11 -12.37
N TYR A 139 -9.30 -3.40 -11.85
CA TYR A 139 -8.46 -3.86 -10.75
C TYR A 139 -9.02 -3.35 -9.42
N VAL A 140 -9.18 -4.24 -8.45
CA VAL A 140 -9.80 -3.97 -7.14
C VAL A 140 -8.87 -4.18 -5.94
N GLY A 141 -7.66 -4.69 -6.15
CA GLY A 141 -6.70 -5.01 -5.08
C GLY A 141 -6.07 -3.79 -4.38
N GLY A 142 -6.48 -2.56 -4.74
CA GLY A 142 -6.01 -1.32 -4.15
C GLY A 142 -7.04 -0.63 -3.25
N PHE A 143 -6.76 0.64 -2.93
CA PHE A 143 -7.69 1.50 -2.17
C PHE A 143 -8.94 1.89 -2.98
N GLY A 144 -8.92 1.71 -4.29
CA GLY A 144 -10.03 2.04 -5.16
C GLY A 144 -10.02 1.21 -6.44
N VAL A 145 -11.05 1.42 -7.24
CA VAL A 145 -11.24 0.74 -8.52
C VAL A 145 -10.44 1.46 -9.59
N GLN A 146 -9.66 0.69 -10.36
CA GLN A 146 -8.89 1.23 -11.47
C GLN A 146 -9.21 0.46 -12.75
N GLU A 147 -9.58 1.17 -13.80
CA GLU A 147 -9.66 0.58 -15.12
C GLU A 147 -8.28 0.19 -15.61
N THR A 148 -8.15 -1.05 -16.06
CA THR A 148 -6.86 -1.57 -16.50
C THR A 148 -6.46 -0.93 -17.82
N GLY A 149 -5.47 -0.03 -17.80
CA GLY A 149 -4.83 0.52 -18.99
C GLY A 149 -3.92 -0.47 -19.73
N GLU A 150 -3.57 -1.59 -19.10
CA GLU A 150 -2.75 -2.64 -19.70
C GLU A 150 -3.54 -3.47 -20.72
N GLY A 151 -3.29 -3.21 -22.00
CA GLY A 151 -3.98 -3.87 -23.11
C GLY A 151 -3.90 -5.40 -23.10
N LEU A 152 -2.77 -5.98 -22.65
CA LEU A 152 -2.59 -7.44 -22.61
C LEU A 152 -3.47 -8.12 -21.57
N ILE A 153 -3.55 -7.56 -20.35
CA ILE A 153 -4.40 -8.08 -19.28
C ILE A 153 -5.87 -7.97 -19.70
N ARG A 154 -6.26 -6.79 -20.18
CA ARG A 154 -7.62 -6.54 -20.65
C ARG A 154 -8.04 -7.53 -21.73
N GLN A 155 -7.20 -7.75 -22.75
CA GLN A 155 -7.48 -8.71 -23.82
C GLN A 155 -7.58 -10.14 -23.31
N SER A 156 -6.69 -10.56 -22.41
CA SER A 156 -6.74 -11.91 -21.85
C SER A 156 -8.02 -12.19 -21.07
N ILE A 157 -8.50 -11.22 -20.28
CA ILE A 157 -9.70 -11.38 -19.46
C ILE A 157 -10.97 -11.31 -20.32
N ILE A 158 -11.01 -10.42 -21.32
CA ILE A 158 -12.14 -10.35 -22.27
C ILE A 158 -12.21 -11.64 -23.09
N LYS A 159 -11.07 -12.15 -23.57
CA LYS A 159 -11.03 -13.42 -24.31
C LYS A 159 -11.54 -14.57 -23.45
N TRP A 160 -11.08 -14.66 -22.21
CA TRP A 160 -11.56 -15.67 -21.25
C TRP A 160 -13.08 -15.57 -21.03
N TYR A 161 -13.62 -14.35 -20.86
CA TYR A 161 -15.05 -14.15 -20.65
C TYR A 161 -15.87 -14.63 -21.86
N ASN A 162 -15.47 -14.24 -23.08
CA ASN A 162 -16.15 -14.65 -24.30
C ASN A 162 -16.04 -16.16 -24.61
N GLU A 163 -15.04 -16.84 -24.06
CA GLU A 163 -14.89 -18.30 -24.20
C GLU A 163 -15.65 -19.07 -23.10
N SER A 164 -16.00 -18.41 -22.00
CA SER A 164 -16.63 -19.03 -20.82
C SER A 164 -18.13 -18.72 -20.69
N TYR A 165 -18.63 -17.68 -21.37
CA TYR A 165 -20.02 -17.18 -21.33
C TYR A 165 -20.48 -16.76 -22.72
#